data_AF-A0A434HGQ9-F1
#
_entry.id   AF-A0A434HGQ9-F1
#
_cell.length_a   1.000
_cell.length_b   1.000
_cell.length_c   1.000
_cell.angle_alpha   90.00
_cell.angle_beta   90.00
_cell.angle_gamma   90.00
#
_symmetry.space_group_name_H-M   'P 1'
#
loop_
_entity.id
_entity.type
_entity.pdbx_description
1 polymer ?
#
loop_
_entity_poly.entity_id
_entity_poly.type
_entity_poly.pdbx_seq_one_letter_code
_entity_poly.pdbx_strand_id
1 'polypeptide(L)'
;ARVDALGYMPRGYIGAISAVDAQEAFDAGAFAVTVAEQGGGSVALQYDGTRTVLKKVPLKNVAGKTRHMPDDFMKPDVNQLSDAGMAYLKRLVPEKYKVGKPFV
;
A
#
# COMPACT_ATOMS: atom_id res chain seq x y z
N ALA A 1 -4.23 -32.42 -5.12
CA ALA A 1 -4.37 -30.96 -5.33
C ALA A 1 -3.10 -30.43 -5.97
N ARG A 2 -3.17 -29.42 -6.83
CA ARG A 2 -2.00 -28.61 -7.22
C ARG A 2 -1.94 -27.41 -6.29
N VAL A 3 -0.80 -27.20 -5.65
CA VAL A 3 -0.58 -26.13 -4.68
C VAL A 3 0.78 -25.51 -4.95
N ASP A 4 0.83 -24.19 -5.07
CA ASP A 4 2.05 -23.43 -5.32
C ASP A 4 2.31 -22.47 -4.17
N ALA A 5 3.57 -22.30 -3.79
CA ALA A 5 3.99 -21.34 -2.78
C ALA A 5 4.69 -20.15 -3.45
N LEU A 6 3.96 -19.05 -3.60
CA LEU A 6 4.51 -17.83 -4.20
C LEU A 6 5.22 -16.98 -3.13
N GLY A 7 6.55 -17.03 -3.11
CA GLY A 7 7.39 -16.27 -2.16
C GLY A 7 7.90 -14.94 -2.71
N TYR A 8 8.92 -15.00 -3.58
CA TYR A 8 9.55 -13.80 -4.15
C TYR A 8 8.75 -13.19 -5.29
N MET A 9 8.08 -14.03 -6.08
CA MET A 9 7.37 -13.60 -7.28
C MET A 9 6.40 -12.44 -7.03
N PRO A 10 5.48 -12.48 -6.03
CA PRO A 10 4.53 -11.38 -5.83
C PRO A 10 5.16 -10.06 -5.37
N ARG A 11 6.40 -10.07 -4.86
CA ARG A 11 7.10 -8.88 -4.34
C ARG A 11 8.15 -8.30 -5.28
N GLY A 12 8.62 -9.10 -6.24
CA GLY A 12 9.68 -8.70 -7.18
C GLY A 12 9.26 -8.71 -8.64
N TYR A 13 7.97 -8.95 -8.94
CA TYR A 13 7.52 -9.07 -10.32
C TYR A 13 7.38 -7.69 -11.00
N ILE A 14 8.49 -7.24 -11.60
CA ILE A 14 8.56 -6.00 -12.39
C ILE A 14 7.64 -5.98 -13.61
N GLY A 15 7.09 -7.14 -14.00
CA GLY A 15 6.10 -7.24 -15.07
C GLY A 15 4.69 -6.82 -14.64
N ALA A 16 4.41 -6.59 -13.36
CA ALA A 16 3.10 -6.15 -12.89
C ALA A 16 3.24 -5.07 -11.82
N ILE A 17 3.36 -3.81 -12.26
CA ILE A 17 3.50 -2.66 -11.37
C ILE A 17 2.17 -1.91 -11.32
N SER A 18 1.67 -1.64 -10.11
CA SER A 18 0.52 -0.75 -9.91
C SER A 18 0.96 0.69 -10.18
N ALA A 19 0.26 1.38 -11.09
CA ALA A 19 0.55 2.79 -11.38
C ALA A 19 0.31 3.69 -10.17
N VAL A 20 -0.68 3.35 -9.33
CA VAL A 20 -0.97 4.07 -8.07
C VAL A 20 0.18 3.89 -7.09
N ASP A 21 0.62 2.64 -6.87
CA ASP A 21 1.72 2.34 -5.94
C ASP A 21 3.04 2.99 -6.40
N ALA A 22 3.34 2.93 -7.70
CA ALA A 22 4.53 3.56 -8.27
C ALA A 22 4.54 5.08 -8.06
N GLN A 23 3.40 5.75 -8.32
CA GLN A 23 3.28 7.20 -8.13
C GLN A 23 3.35 7.57 -6.65
N GLU A 24 2.56 6.91 -5.80
CA GLU A 24 2.52 7.19 -4.37
C GLU A 24 3.87 6.93 -3.68
N ALA A 25 4.60 5.89 -4.09
CA ALA A 25 5.95 5.60 -3.58
C ALA A 25 6.96 6.66 -4.00
N PHE A 26 6.91 7.12 -5.26
CA PHE A 26 7.75 8.22 -5.74
C PHE A 26 7.48 9.51 -4.97
N ASP A 27 6.21 9.89 -4.86
CA ASP A 27 5.79 11.12 -4.17
C ASP A 27 6.17 11.09 -2.69
N ALA A 28 6.03 9.93 -2.03
CA ALA A 28 6.46 9.76 -0.64
C ALA A 28 7.97 9.97 -0.48
N GLY A 29 8.78 9.44 -1.40
CA GLY A 29 10.22 9.65 -1.41
C GLY A 29 10.60 11.11 -1.65
N ALA A 30 9.97 11.77 -2.62
CA ALA A 30 10.18 13.19 -2.90
C ALA A 30 9.81 14.07 -1.68
N PHE A 31 8.66 13.82 -1.06
CA PHE A 31 8.23 14.53 0.15
C PHE A 31 9.15 14.26 1.35
N ALA A 32 9.77 13.08 1.43
CA ALA A 32 10.72 12.76 2.50
C ALA A 32 11.94 13.71 2.49
N VAL A 33 12.37 14.20 1.33
CA VAL A 33 13.44 15.21 1.22
C VAL A 33 13.05 16.49 1.96
N THR A 34 11.85 17.01 1.72
CA THR A 34 11.32 18.18 2.44
C THR A 34 11.16 17.90 3.94
N VAL A 35 10.71 16.69 4.32
CA VAL A 35 10.59 16.30 5.74
C VAL A 35 11.94 16.25 6.44
N ALA A 36 13.03 15.88 5.74
CA ALA A 36 14.37 15.88 6.28
C ALA A 36 14.84 17.29 6.68
N GLU A 37 14.58 18.30 5.83
CA GLU A 37 14.89 19.71 6.13
C GLU A 37 14.14 20.23 7.37
N GLN A 38 12.95 19.69 7.64
CA GLN A 38 12.15 20.03 8.82
C GLN A 38 12.57 19.26 10.09
N GLY A 39 13.74 18.62 10.12
CA GLY A 39 14.24 17.84 11.25
C GLY A 39 13.79 16.37 11.27
N GLY A 40 13.29 15.84 10.14
CA GLY A 40 12.99 14.42 9.96
C GLY A 40 11.64 13.96 10.54
N GLY A 41 11.25 12.74 10.17
CA GLY A 41 9.98 12.11 10.56
C GLY A 41 9.61 10.94 9.65
N SER A 42 8.50 10.27 9.94
CA SER A 42 7.92 9.28 9.01
C SER A 42 7.00 10.01 8.02
N VAL A 43 7.08 9.61 6.75
CA VAL A 43 6.12 10.02 5.72
C VAL A 43 4.99 9.01 5.70
N ALA A 44 3.78 9.48 6.05
CA ALA A 44 2.57 8.67 6.08
C ALA A 44 1.68 9.03 4.88
N LEU A 45 1.19 7.99 4.19
CA LEU A 45 0.14 8.09 3.19
C LEU A 45 -1.21 7.99 3.91
N GLN A 46 -2.04 9.03 3.83
CA GLN A 46 -3.36 9.08 4.48
C GLN A 46 -4.46 9.31 3.46
N TYR A 47 -5.53 8.53 3.51
CA TYR A 47 -6.72 8.80 2.71
C TYR A 47 -7.60 9.83 3.41
N ASP A 48 -7.90 10.94 2.74
CA ASP A 48 -8.72 12.03 3.30
C ASP A 48 -10.22 11.89 2.99
N GLY A 49 -10.63 10.77 2.39
CA GLY A 49 -12.00 10.55 1.90
C GLY A 49 -12.16 10.80 0.40
N THR A 50 -11.17 11.45 -0.24
CA THR A 50 -11.15 11.69 -1.69
C THR A 50 -9.89 11.17 -2.36
N ARG A 51 -8.72 11.41 -1.74
CA ARG A 51 -7.41 11.03 -2.28
C ARG A 51 -6.42 10.68 -1.18
N THR A 52 -5.34 10.02 -1.56
CA THR A 52 -4.18 9.84 -0.68
C THR A 52 -3.38 11.13 -0.61
N VAL A 53 -3.04 11.55 0.61
CA VAL A 53 -2.20 12.72 0.90
C VAL A 53 -1.00 12.31 1.75
N LEU A 54 0.11 13.03 1.59
CA LEU A 54 1.33 12.80 2.35
C LEU A 54 1.35 13.67 3.60
N LYS A 55 1.70 13.07 4.74
CA LYS A 55 1.87 13.79 6.01
C LYS A 55 3.14 13.38 6.73
N LYS A 56 3.84 14.37 7.30
CA LYS A 56 4.88 14.15 8.29
C LYS A 56 4.23 13.70 9.60
N VAL A 57 4.66 12.55 10.12
CA VAL A 57 4.27 12.07 11.45
C VAL A 57 5.50 11.81 12.33
N PRO A 58 5.45 12.12 13.64
CA PRO A 58 6.53 11.81 14.57
C PRO A 58 6.85 10.30 14.60
N LEU A 59 8.14 9.93 14.62
CA LEU A 59 8.56 8.52 14.64
C LEU A 59 7.99 7.74 15.83
N LYS A 60 7.86 8.38 17.00
CA LYS A 60 7.21 7.77 18.19
C LYS A 60 5.76 7.32 17.95
N ASN A 61 5.10 7.86 16.93
CA ASN A 61 3.73 7.48 16.60
C ASN A 61 3.68 6.13 15.87
N VAL A 62 4.77 5.70 15.23
CA VAL A 62 4.84 4.48 14.38
C VAL A 62 5.82 3.42 14.90
N ALA A 63 6.88 3.83 15.62
CA ALA A 63 7.90 2.92 16.12
C ALA A 63 7.31 1.88 17.07
N GLY A 64 7.57 0.60 16.78
CA GLY A 64 7.09 -0.52 17.58
C GLY A 64 5.57 -0.75 17.54
N LYS A 65 4.85 -0.09 16.62
CA LYS A 65 3.39 -0.26 16.48
C LYS A 65 3.06 -1.05 15.23
N THR A 66 2.09 -1.95 15.37
CA THR A 66 1.57 -2.77 14.28
C THR A 66 0.19 -2.27 13.90
N ARG A 67 -0.03 -2.07 12.59
CA ARG A 67 -1.38 -1.90 12.06
C ARG A 67 -1.97 -3.28 11.84
N HIS A 68 -2.92 -3.67 12.67
CA HIS A 68 -3.71 -4.88 12.45
C HIS A 68 -4.71 -4.65 11.32
N MET A 69 -5.05 -5.73 10.61
CA MET A 69 -6.20 -5.71 9.71
C MET A 69 -7.45 -5.44 10.57
N PRO A 70 -8.29 -4.45 10.22
CA PRO A 70 -9.52 -4.20 10.95
C PRO A 70 -10.44 -5.42 10.94
N ASP A 71 -11.11 -5.70 12.06
CA ASP A 71 -12.00 -6.86 12.18
C ASP A 71 -13.18 -6.79 11.19
N ASP A 72 -13.62 -5.56 10.87
CA ASP A 72 -14.71 -5.30 9.93
C ASP A 72 -14.31 -5.46 8.46
N PHE A 73 -13.05 -5.79 8.15
CA PHE A 73 -12.63 -6.11 6.77
C PHE A 73 -13.03 -7.51 6.32
N MET A 74 -13.40 -8.39 7.26
CA MET A 74 -13.81 -9.76 6.99
C MET A 74 -15.28 -9.95 7.36
N LYS A 75 -15.97 -10.86 6.67
CA LYS A 75 -17.27 -11.36 7.14
C LYS A 75 -17.03 -12.35 8.29
N PRO A 76 -17.87 -12.37 9.34
CA PRO A 76 -17.59 -13.10 10.58
C PRO A 76 -17.52 -14.63 10.41
N ASP A 77 -18.36 -15.21 9.55
CA ASP A 77 -18.52 -16.67 9.45
C ASP A 77 -18.08 -17.25 8.10
N VAL A 78 -17.40 -16.46 7.26
CA VAL A 78 -16.91 -16.90 5.95
C VAL A 78 -15.53 -16.33 5.64
N ASN A 79 -14.73 -17.09 4.90
CA ASN A 79 -13.41 -16.68 4.42
C ASN A 79 -13.53 -15.69 3.24
N GLN A 80 -14.14 -14.52 3.48
CA GLN A 80 -14.39 -13.50 2.47
C GLN A 80 -14.27 -12.10 3.07
N LEU A 81 -13.74 -11.17 2.27
CA LEU A 81 -13.74 -9.76 2.59
C LEU A 81 -15.17 -9.20 2.69
N SER A 82 -15.36 -8.24 3.59
CA SER A 82 -16.54 -7.39 3.67
C SER A 82 -16.51 -6.30 2.60
N ASP A 83 -17.60 -5.54 2.49
CA ASP A 83 -17.63 -4.37 1.61
C ASP A 83 -16.62 -3.29 2.04
N ALA A 84 -16.37 -3.14 3.34
CA ALA A 84 -15.36 -2.22 3.86
C ALA A 84 -13.94 -2.65 3.46
N GLY A 85 -13.63 -3.94 3.61
CA GLY A 85 -12.34 -4.50 3.17
C GLY A 85 -12.14 -4.40 1.67
N MET A 86 -13.18 -4.70 0.89
CA MET A 86 -13.16 -4.55 -0.57
C MET A 86 -12.99 -3.10 -1.01
N ALA A 87 -13.69 -2.15 -0.38
CA ALA A 87 -13.55 -0.72 -0.68
C ALA A 87 -12.13 -0.21 -0.40
N TYR A 88 -11.53 -0.66 0.70
CA TYR A 88 -10.15 -0.32 1.03
C TYR A 88 -9.16 -0.85 -0.02
N LEU A 89 -9.27 -2.13 -0.41
CA LEU A 89 -8.34 -2.74 -1.37
C LEU A 89 -8.55 -2.25 -2.79
N LYS A 90 -9.78 -1.98 -3.24
CA LYS A 90 -10.07 -1.43 -4.57
C LYS A 90 -9.38 -0.09 -4.83
N ARG A 91 -9.12 0.69 -3.77
CA ARG A 91 -8.36 1.94 -3.87
C ARG A 91 -6.87 1.70 -4.13
N LEU A 92 -6.31 0.59 -3.65
CA LEU A 92 -4.87 0.33 -3.63
C LEU A 92 -4.40 -0.66 -4.71
N VAL A 93 -5.24 -1.65 -5.00
CA VAL A 93 -4.94 -2.75 -5.91
C VAL A 93 -5.69 -2.53 -7.22
N PRO A 94 -5.00 -2.46 -8.37
CA PRO A 94 -5.68 -2.33 -9.65
C PRO A 94 -6.50 -3.59 -9.96
N GLU A 95 -7.71 -3.43 -10.49
CA GLU A 95 -8.55 -4.57 -10.92
C GLU A 95 -7.84 -5.44 -11.96
N LYS A 96 -7.04 -4.81 -12.83
CA LYS A 96 -6.22 -5.48 -13.83
C LYS A 96 -4.88 -4.74 -13.97
N TYR A 97 -3.79 -5.44 -13.72
CA TYR A 97 -2.46 -4.90 -13.99
C TYR A 97 -2.16 -4.99 -15.48
N LYS A 98 -1.41 -4.00 -15.99
CA LYS A 98 -0.83 -4.07 -17.33
C LYS A 98 0.50 -4.81 -17.22
N VAL A 99 0.71 -5.78 -18.10
CA VAL A 99 2.00 -6.50 -18.14
C VAL A 99 3.06 -5.55 -18.69
N GLY A 100 4.02 -5.20 -17.85
CA GLY A 100 5.18 -4.39 -18.23
C GLY A 100 6.10 -5.14 -19.19
N LYS A 101 6.80 -4.38 -20.04
CA LYS A 101 7.85 -4.87 -20.95
C LYS A 101 9.20 -4.28 -20.52
N PRO A 102 9.78 -4.75 -19.40
CA PRO A 102 10.96 -4.10 -18.80
C PRO A 102 12.25 -4.25 -19.62
N PHE A 103 12.28 -5.16 -20.61
CA PHE A 103 13.48 -5.49 -21.39
C PHE A 103 13.25 -5.44 -22.90
N VAL A 104 12.19 -4.76 -23.37
CA VAL A 104 11.75 -4.76 -24.77
C VAL A 104 11.39 -3.36 -25.23
#